data_AF-A0A661USZ6-F1
#
_entry.id   AF-A0A661USZ6-F1
#
_cell.length_a   1.000
_cell.length_b   1.000
_cell.length_c   1.000
_cell.angle_alpha   90.00
_cell.angle_beta   90.00
_cell.angle_gamma   90.00
#
_symmetry.space_group_name_H-M   'P 1'
#
loop_
_entity.id
_entity.type
_entity.pdbx_description
1 polymer ?
#
loop_
_entity_poly.entity_id
_entity_poly.type
_entity_poly.pdbx_seq_one_letter_code
_entity_poly.pdbx_strand_id
1 'polypeptide(L)'
;MIVAVSAITVAQTEKSDQSVTIKKLWETADILTTCESVCYYNESKTIFASCIDGNPTNKDGNGFIAQLSITGEIITLKWITGLNAPKGMGIFGNKLFVTDIDRIVEIDIANAVIINEFQVEGARFLN
;
A
#
# COMPACT_ATOMS: atom_id res chain seq x y z
N MET A 1 -31.31 -6.55 72.10
CA MET A 1 -30.62 -5.46 71.38
C MET A 1 -29.98 -6.08 70.15
N ILE A 2 -30.56 -5.87 68.98
CA ILE A 2 -30.07 -6.38 67.70
C ILE A 2 -29.80 -5.16 66.84
N VAL A 3 -28.54 -4.98 66.43
CA VAL A 3 -28.10 -3.91 65.53
C VAL A 3 -28.01 -4.53 64.13
N ALA A 4 -28.75 -3.98 63.17
CA ALA A 4 -28.56 -4.27 61.76
C ALA A 4 -27.56 -3.26 61.19
N VAL A 5 -26.47 -3.74 60.59
CA VAL A 5 -25.56 -2.91 59.80
C VAL A 5 -25.67 -3.35 58.36
N SER A 6 -26.21 -2.48 57.50
CA SER A 6 -26.18 -2.70 56.05
C SER A 6 -24.78 -2.36 55.53
N ALA A 7 -24.09 -3.35 54.97
CA ALA A 7 -22.90 -3.08 54.18
C ALA A 7 -23.33 -2.54 52.82
N ILE A 8 -23.00 -1.28 52.52
CA ILE A 8 -23.09 -0.73 51.17
C ILE A 8 -21.87 -1.26 50.43
N THR A 9 -22.06 -2.25 49.57
CA THR A 9 -21.03 -2.67 48.62
C THR A 9 -20.96 -1.63 47.50
N VAL A 10 -19.93 -0.79 47.52
CA VAL A 10 -19.60 0.06 46.37
C VAL A 10 -18.96 -0.86 45.33
N ALA A 11 -19.65 -1.12 44.23
CA ALA A 11 -19.06 -1.79 43.08
C ALA A 11 -17.99 -0.87 42.47
N GLN A 12 -16.72 -1.21 42.65
CA GLN A 12 -15.63 -0.57 41.91
C GLN A 12 -15.65 -1.12 40.49
N THR A 13 -16.00 -0.28 39.52
CA THR A 13 -15.76 -0.56 38.10
C THR A 13 -14.26 -0.52 37.86
N GLU A 14 -13.64 -1.70 37.69
CA GLU A 14 -12.25 -1.80 37.24
C GLU A 14 -12.15 -1.28 35.81
N LYS A 15 -11.49 -0.12 35.66
CA LYS A 15 -11.17 0.44 34.36
C LYS A 15 -9.99 -0.35 33.81
N SER A 16 -10.26 -1.28 32.91
CA SER A 16 -9.25 -2.05 32.16
C SER A 16 -8.36 -1.10 31.35
N ASP A 17 -7.16 -0.80 31.85
CA ASP A 17 -6.12 -0.05 31.14
C ASP A 17 -5.39 -1.00 30.17
N GLN A 18 -5.94 -1.15 28.96
CA GLN A 18 -5.28 -1.93 27.91
C GLN A 18 -4.18 -1.05 27.28
N SER A 19 -2.94 -1.29 27.66
CA SER A 19 -1.78 -0.66 27.02
C SER A 19 -1.59 -1.22 25.61
N VAL A 20 -1.93 -0.43 24.60
CA VAL A 20 -1.72 -0.80 23.19
C VAL A 20 -0.24 -0.70 22.87
N THR A 21 0.40 -1.82 22.52
CA THR A 21 1.81 -1.86 22.08
C THR A 21 1.89 -2.22 20.60
N ILE A 22 2.55 -1.37 19.82
CA ILE A 22 2.81 -1.63 18.39
C ILE A 22 4.08 -2.46 18.26
N LYS A 23 3.98 -3.62 17.61
CA LYS A 23 5.12 -4.49 17.28
C LYS A 23 5.38 -4.44 15.77
N LYS A 24 6.63 -4.15 15.37
CA LYS A 24 7.06 -4.33 13.99
C LYS A 24 6.92 -5.79 13.59
N LEU A 25 6.16 -6.06 12.52
CA LEU A 25 6.00 -7.40 11.96
C LEU A 25 7.15 -7.75 11.03
N TRP A 26 7.40 -6.90 10.04
CA TRP A 26 8.48 -7.04 9.06
C TRP A 26 8.80 -5.69 8.44
N GLU A 27 9.92 -5.64 7.72
CA GLU A 27 10.27 -4.58 6.78
C GLU A 27 10.96 -5.24 5.57
N THR A 28 10.99 -4.54 4.44
CA THR A 28 11.73 -4.99 3.25
C THR A 28 13.12 -4.37 3.20
N ALA A 29 13.99 -4.85 2.31
CA ALA A 29 15.30 -4.24 2.09
C ALA A 29 15.16 -2.79 1.60
N ASP A 30 16.08 -1.90 1.99
CA ASP A 30 16.04 -0.46 1.72
C ASP A 30 16.46 -0.07 0.29
N ILE A 31 16.14 -0.91 -0.69
CA ILE A 31 16.54 -0.75 -2.10
C ILE A 31 15.41 -0.25 -3.00
N LEU A 32 14.19 -0.11 -2.48
CA LEU A 32 13.08 0.50 -3.21
C LEU A 32 13.24 2.04 -3.21
N THR A 33 13.23 2.66 -4.38
CA THR A 33 13.53 4.09 -4.54
C THR A 33 12.25 4.92 -4.69
N THR A 34 12.10 5.90 -3.80
CA THR A 34 10.97 6.85 -3.82
C THR A 34 9.61 6.14 -3.94
N CYS A 35 9.35 5.19 -3.03
CA CYS A 35 8.06 4.51 -2.96
C CYS A 35 6.91 5.48 -2.65
N GLU A 36 5.74 5.22 -3.25
CA GLU A 36 4.56 6.06 -3.06
C GLU A 36 3.36 5.24 -2.53
N SER A 37 2.93 4.20 -3.25
CA SER A 37 1.75 3.40 -2.90
C SER A 37 2.07 1.91 -2.83
N VAL A 38 1.21 1.17 -2.13
CA VAL A 38 1.18 -0.29 -2.14
C VAL A 38 -0.24 -0.81 -2.40
N CYS A 39 -0.37 -1.89 -3.17
CA CYS A 39 -1.64 -2.51 -3.51
C CYS A 39 -1.54 -4.04 -3.41
N TYR A 40 -2.39 -4.67 -2.60
CA TYR A 40 -2.38 -6.12 -2.39
C TYR A 40 -3.28 -6.84 -3.40
N TYR A 41 -2.72 -7.83 -4.08
CA TYR A 41 -3.44 -8.71 -4.99
C TYR A 41 -3.67 -10.08 -4.37
N ASN A 42 -4.94 -10.40 -4.15
CA ASN A 42 -5.32 -11.58 -3.38
C ASN A 42 -5.09 -12.91 -4.10
N GLU A 43 -5.17 -12.94 -5.43
CA GLU A 43 -5.06 -14.19 -6.20
C GLU A 43 -3.65 -14.79 -6.10
N SER A 44 -2.61 -13.97 -6.23
CA SER A 44 -1.21 -14.41 -6.13
C SER A 44 -0.55 -14.14 -4.78
N LYS A 45 -1.27 -13.52 -3.82
CA LYS A 45 -0.71 -13.07 -2.53
C LYS A 45 0.50 -12.13 -2.71
N THR A 46 0.41 -11.26 -3.72
CA THR A 46 1.48 -10.31 -4.05
C THR A 46 1.09 -8.91 -3.57
N ILE A 47 2.05 -8.17 -3.05
CA ILE A 47 1.91 -6.73 -2.82
C ILE A 47 2.68 -6.03 -3.94
N PHE A 48 1.99 -5.20 -4.71
CA PHE A 48 2.63 -4.29 -5.66
C PHE A 48 3.03 -3.01 -4.95
N ALA A 49 4.22 -2.48 -5.23
CA ALA A 49 4.66 -1.18 -4.73
C ALA A 49 5.04 -0.28 -5.90
N SER A 50 4.52 0.95 -5.94
CA SER A 50 4.90 1.94 -6.95
C SER A 50 6.19 2.65 -6.51
N CYS A 51 7.14 2.78 -7.43
CA CYS A 51 8.43 3.41 -7.19
C CYS A 51 8.67 4.47 -8.26
N ILE A 52 8.83 5.72 -7.82
CA ILE A 52 9.06 6.85 -8.73
C ILE A 52 10.47 6.80 -9.33
N ASP A 53 11.46 6.29 -8.58
CA ASP A 53 12.87 6.23 -9.01
C ASP A 53 13.44 7.59 -9.48
N GLY A 54 13.15 8.65 -8.74
CA GLY A 54 13.61 9.99 -9.08
C GLY A 54 12.68 11.10 -8.60
N ASN A 55 12.47 12.09 -9.45
CA ASN A 55 11.66 13.27 -9.15
C ASN A 55 10.17 12.98 -9.39
N PRO A 56 9.27 13.39 -8.47
CA PRO A 56 7.85 13.03 -8.54
C PRO A 56 7.09 13.61 -9.73
N THR A 57 7.64 14.62 -10.44
CA THR A 57 7.01 15.31 -11.57
C THR A 57 7.64 15.02 -12.93
N ASN A 58 8.77 14.31 -12.98
CA ASN A 58 9.51 14.09 -14.21
C ASN A 58 8.87 13.00 -15.07
N LYS A 59 8.82 13.22 -16.38
CA LYS A 59 8.44 12.21 -17.38
C LYS A 59 9.68 11.57 -18.00
N ASP A 60 10.44 10.83 -17.19
CA ASP A 60 11.75 10.29 -17.56
C ASP A 60 11.78 8.78 -17.82
N GLY A 61 10.67 8.07 -17.56
CA GLY A 61 10.56 6.63 -17.79
C GLY A 61 11.32 5.76 -16.78
N ASN A 62 11.86 6.33 -15.69
CA ASN A 62 12.63 5.59 -14.70
C ASN A 62 11.78 4.78 -13.72
N GLY A 63 10.56 5.26 -13.48
CA GLY A 63 9.61 4.68 -12.55
C GLY A 63 9.26 3.22 -12.87
N PHE A 64 8.94 2.48 -11.81
CA PHE A 64 8.64 1.06 -11.90
C PHE A 64 7.65 0.59 -10.84
N ILE A 65 7.07 -0.59 -11.04
CA ILE A 65 6.32 -1.32 -10.02
C ILE A 65 7.18 -2.49 -9.53
N ALA A 66 7.32 -2.63 -8.21
CA ALA A 66 7.94 -3.77 -7.55
C ALA A 66 6.89 -4.78 -7.09
N GLN A 67 7.29 -6.05 -7.00
CA GLN A 67 6.50 -7.11 -6.38
C GLN A 67 7.13 -7.54 -5.05
N LEU A 68 6.31 -7.58 -4.01
CA LEU A 68 6.66 -8.04 -2.68
C LEU A 68 5.78 -9.22 -2.27
N SER A 69 6.31 -10.09 -1.41
CA SER A 69 5.53 -11.10 -0.70
C SER A 69 4.78 -10.47 0.49
N ILE A 70 3.80 -11.21 1.04
CA ILE A 70 3.09 -10.79 2.26
C ILE A 70 3.98 -10.75 3.52
N THR A 71 5.21 -11.25 3.44
CA THR A 71 6.22 -11.20 4.51
C THR A 71 7.26 -10.10 4.29
N GLY A 72 7.06 -9.24 3.28
CA GLY A 72 7.95 -8.12 3.00
C GLY A 72 9.19 -8.48 2.17
N GLU A 73 9.29 -9.68 1.63
CA GLU A 73 10.39 -10.04 0.73
C GLU A 73 10.18 -9.43 -0.66
N ILE A 74 11.23 -8.89 -1.27
CA ILE A 74 11.18 -8.42 -2.66
C ILE A 74 11.23 -9.62 -3.59
N ILE A 75 10.12 -9.95 -4.24
CA ILE A 75 10.02 -11.03 -5.22
C ILE A 75 10.67 -10.58 -6.53
N THR A 76 10.34 -9.36 -6.99
CA THR A 76 10.92 -8.77 -8.20
C THR A 76 10.99 -7.26 -8.04
N LEU A 77 12.20 -6.71 -8.10
CA LEU A 77 12.43 -5.29 -7.85
C LEU A 77 11.78 -4.40 -8.91
N LYS A 78 12.04 -4.65 -10.19
CA LYS A 78 11.49 -3.87 -11.32
C LYS A 78 10.61 -4.76 -12.19
N TRP A 79 9.40 -5.07 -11.70
CA TRP A 79 8.45 -5.97 -12.38
C TRP A 79 7.82 -5.33 -13.62
N ILE A 80 7.39 -4.08 -13.51
CA ILE A 80 6.96 -3.24 -14.65
C ILE A 80 7.83 -2.00 -14.67
N THR A 81 8.35 -1.63 -15.83
CA THR A 81 9.26 -0.49 -16.04
C THR A 81 8.75 0.44 -17.13
N GLY A 82 9.43 1.57 -17.35
CA GLY A 82 9.04 2.56 -18.36
C GLY A 82 7.90 3.49 -17.92
N LEU A 83 7.58 3.49 -16.62
CA LEU A 83 6.66 4.46 -16.01
C LEU A 83 7.44 5.72 -15.68
N ASN A 84 6.76 6.85 -15.54
CA ASN A 84 7.42 8.11 -15.24
C ASN A 84 7.60 8.30 -13.73
N ALA A 85 6.48 8.48 -13.03
CA ALA A 85 6.47 8.68 -11.58
C ALA A 85 5.19 8.05 -11.00
N PRO A 86 5.06 6.71 -11.04
CA PRO A 86 3.84 6.01 -10.65
C PRO A 86 3.46 6.29 -9.20
N LYS A 87 2.15 6.40 -8.93
CA LYS A 87 1.62 6.77 -7.61
C LYS A 87 0.56 5.78 -7.13
N GLY A 88 -0.67 6.26 -6.90
CA GLY A 88 -1.82 5.46 -6.53
C GLY A 88 -2.09 4.31 -7.51
N MET A 89 -2.50 3.18 -6.93
CA MET A 89 -2.80 1.97 -7.67
C MET A 89 -4.14 1.36 -7.24
N GLY A 90 -4.82 0.72 -8.18
CA GLY A 90 -6.05 -0.03 -7.93
C GLY A 90 -6.13 -1.29 -8.79
N ILE A 91 -6.78 -2.32 -8.27
CA ILE A 91 -6.92 -3.60 -8.98
C ILE A 91 -8.38 -3.82 -9.35
N PHE A 92 -8.63 -4.26 -10.58
CA PHE A 92 -9.93 -4.73 -11.04
C PHE A 92 -9.77 -6.00 -11.88
N GLY A 93 -10.23 -7.14 -11.34
CA GLY A 93 -9.95 -8.45 -11.93
C GLY A 93 -8.44 -8.74 -11.95
N ASN A 94 -7.93 -9.14 -13.12
CA ASN A 94 -6.51 -9.43 -13.34
C ASN A 94 -5.70 -8.21 -13.85
N LYS A 95 -6.18 -7.00 -13.58
CA LYS A 95 -5.62 -5.75 -14.09
C LYS A 95 -5.24 -4.82 -12.96
N LEU A 96 -4.03 -4.28 -13.03
CA LEU A 96 -3.52 -3.24 -12.15
C LEU A 96 -3.59 -1.90 -12.90
N PHE A 97 -4.29 -0.93 -12.33
CA PHE A 97 -4.35 0.44 -12.83
C PHE A 97 -3.44 1.31 -11.97
N VAL A 98 -2.58 2.09 -12.62
CA VAL A 98 -1.55 2.91 -11.96
C VAL A 98 -1.68 4.34 -12.46
N THR A 99 -1.78 5.31 -11.56
CA THR A 99 -1.63 6.72 -11.95
C THR A 99 -0.16 7.02 -12.24
N ASP A 100 0.12 7.62 -13.40
CA ASP A 100 1.46 7.95 -13.86
C ASP A 100 1.49 9.40 -14.36
N ILE A 101 1.62 10.34 -13.41
CA ILE A 101 1.61 11.80 -13.61
C ILE A 101 0.31 12.34 -14.18
N ASP A 102 0.03 12.16 -15.47
CA ASP A 102 -1.14 12.71 -16.15
C ASP A 102 -1.91 11.67 -16.98
N ARG A 103 -1.47 10.41 -16.91
CA ARG A 103 -2.13 9.26 -17.51
C ARG A 103 -2.43 8.19 -16.45
N ILE A 104 -3.29 7.27 -16.80
CA ILE A 104 -3.49 6.00 -16.09
C ILE A 104 -2.94 4.89 -16.98
N VAL A 105 -2.11 4.03 -16.42
CA VAL A 105 -1.55 2.85 -17.09
C VAL A 105 -2.29 1.62 -16.62
N GLU A 106 -2.70 0.77 -17.54
CA GLU A 106 -3.34 -0.52 -17.27
C GLU A 106 -2.35 -1.65 -17.57
N ILE A 107 -2.09 -2.45 -16.55
CA ILE A 107 -1.14 -3.57 -16.59
C ILE A 107 -1.93 -4.87 -16.48
N ASP A 108 -1.69 -5.80 -17.39
CA ASP A 108 -2.11 -7.18 -17.25
C ASP A 108 -1.20 -7.89 -16.23
N ILE A 109 -1.77 -8.32 -15.11
CA ILE A 109 -0.98 -8.90 -14.02
C ILE A 109 -0.41 -10.26 -14.39
N ALA A 110 -1.16 -11.09 -15.13
CA ALA A 110 -0.73 -12.44 -15.46
C ALA A 110 0.43 -12.45 -16.46
N ASN A 111 0.40 -11.51 -17.40
CA ASN A 111 1.38 -11.43 -18.49
C ASN A 111 2.50 -10.43 -18.20
N ALA A 112 2.40 -9.64 -17.11
CA ALA A 112 3.37 -8.62 -16.72
C ALA A 112 3.68 -7.61 -17.84
N VAL A 113 2.63 -7.11 -18.50
CA VAL A 113 2.74 -6.16 -19.60
C VAL A 113 1.76 -5.01 -19.43
N ILE A 114 2.21 -3.81 -19.80
CA ILE A 114 1.32 -2.66 -20.00
C ILE A 114 0.48 -2.94 -21.25
N ILE A 115 -0.85 -2.93 -21.10
CA ILE A 115 -1.78 -3.25 -22.17
C ILE A 115 -2.58 -2.04 -22.67
N ASN A 116 -2.76 -1.01 -21.84
CA ASN A 116 -3.37 0.25 -22.26
C ASN A 116 -2.79 1.44 -21.49
N GLU A 117 -2.95 2.62 -22.07
CA GLU A 117 -2.70 3.90 -21.43
C GLU A 117 -3.85 4.85 -21.70
N PHE A 118 -4.32 5.54 -20.67
CA PHE A 118 -5.42 6.48 -20.74
C PHE A 118 -4.91 7.87 -20.35
N GLN A 119 -4.81 8.76 -21.33
CA GLN A 119 -4.55 10.17 -21.05
C GLN A 119 -5.76 10.76 -20.32
N VAL A 120 -5.52 11.45 -19.20
CA VAL A 120 -6.58 12.16 -18.48
C VAL A 120 -6.55 13.63 -18.89
N GLU A 121 -7.59 14.08 -19.60
CA GLU A 121 -7.64 15.45 -20.10
C GLU A 121 -7.59 16.47 -18.95
N GLY A 122 -6.70 17.45 -19.08
CA GLY A 122 -6.49 18.50 -18.07
C GLY A 122 -5.71 18.05 -16.83
N ALA A 123 -5.37 16.76 -16.70
CA ALA A 123 -4.53 16.29 -15.61
C ALA A 123 -3.10 16.84 -15.75
N ARG A 124 -2.55 17.30 -14.62
CA ARG A 124 -1.15 17.76 -14.52
C ARG A 124 -0.34 16.91 -13.56
N PHE A 125 -1.02 16.36 -12.55
CA PHE A 125 -0.42 15.59 -11.47
C PHE A 125 -1.50 14.80 -10.74
N LEU A 126 -1.73 13.56 -11.15
CA LEU A 126 -2.56 12.57 -10.47
C LEU A 126 -1.76 12.06 -9.28
N ASN A 127 -2.35 12.16 -8.09
CA ASN A 127 -1.83 11.69 -6.80
C ASN A 127 -2.91 10.81 -6.16
#